data_AF-A0A661I210-F1
#
_entry.id   AF-A0A661I210-F1
#
_cell.length_a   1.000
_cell.length_b   1.000
_cell.length_c   1.000
_cell.angle_alpha   90.00
_cell.angle_beta   90.00
_cell.angle_gamma   90.00
#
_symmetry.space_group_name_H-M   'P 1'
#
loop_
_entity.id
_entity.type
_entity.pdbx_description
1 polymer ?
#
loop_
_entity_poly.entity_id
_entity_poly.type
_entity_poly.pdbx_seq_one_letter_code
_entity_poly.pdbx_strand_id
1 'polypeptide(L)' 'MIENIENEIKNNMAVMLYFSAPTCNVCHALKPKLLDAIEENFKEFKVIS' A
#
# COMPACT_ATOMS: atom_id res chain seq x y z
N MET A 1 -10.44 -8.56 -9.88
CA MET A 1 -9.73 -8.16 -8.63
C MET A 1 -8.24 -8.42 -8.74
N ILE A 2 -7.80 -9.64 -9.06
CA ILE A 2 -6.38 -9.97 -9.30
C ILE A 2 -5.83 -9.21 -10.52
N GLU A 3 -6.60 -9.10 -11.60
CA GLU A 3 -6.19 -8.37 -12.83
C GLU A 3 -5.80 -6.92 -12.58
N ASN A 4 -6.47 -6.21 -11.65
CA ASN A 4 -6.12 -4.83 -11.32
C ASN A 4 -4.76 -4.76 -10.60
N ILE A 5 -4.50 -5.69 -9.68
CA ILE A 5 -3.22 -5.76 -8.97
C ILE A 5 -2.10 -6.09 -9.96
N GLU A 6 -2.31 -7.06 -10.85
CA GLU A 6 -1.34 -7.41 -11.89
C GLU A 6 -1.03 -6.25 -12.82
N ASN A 7 -2.05 -5.48 -13.22
CA ASN A 7 -1.86 -4.29 -14.04
C ASN A 7 -1.05 -3.21 -13.32
N GLU A 8 -1.32 -2.97 -12.04
CA GLU A 8 -0.56 -1.98 -11.28
C GLU A 8 0.91 -2.42 -11.12
N ILE A 9 1.16 -3.71 -10.86
CA ILE A 9 2.53 -4.26 -10.77
C ILE A 9 3.26 -4.13 -12.12
N LYS A 10 2.58 -4.31 -13.24
CA LYS A 10 3.18 -4.21 -14.58
C LYS A 10 3.47 -2.75 -15.01
N ASN A 11 2.65 -1.80 -14.56
CA ASN A 11 2.70 -0.42 -15.05
C ASN A 11 3.41 0.57 -14.11
N ASN A 12 3.65 0.19 -12.85
CA ASN A 12 4.39 1.04 -11.91
C ASN A 12 5.73 0.40 -11.57
N MET A 13 6.77 1.22 -11.42
CA MET A 13 8.12 0.75 -11.06
C MET A 13 8.16 0.11 -9.68
N ALA A 14 7.32 0.59 -8.76
CA ALA A 14 7.18 0.06 -7.42
C ALA A 14 5.72 0.13 -6.95
N VAL A 15 5.21 -1.00 -6.47
CA VAL A 15 3.85 -1.14 -5.95
C VAL A 15 3.90 -1.68 -4.53
N MET A 16 3.16 -1.04 -3.64
CA MET A 16 2.96 -1.50 -2.27
C MET A 16 1.52 -1.98 -2.10
N LEU A 17 1.36 -3.23 -1.69
CA LEU A 17 0.07 -3.83 -1.34
C LEU A 17 -0.07 -3.87 0.19
N TYR A 18 -1.06 -3.15 0.72
CA TYR A 18 -1.36 -3.12 2.15
C TYR A 18 -2.60 -3.94 2.47
N PHE A 19 -2.41 -5.15 2.98
CA PHE A 19 -3.50 -6.00 3.44
C PHE A 19 -3.85 -5.71 4.90
N SER A 20 -5.12 -5.42 5.17
CA SER A 20 -5.63 -5.23 6.54
C SER A 20 -6.99 -5.88 6.71
N ALA A 21 -7.35 -6.17 7.97
CA ALA A 21 -8.65 -6.70 8.35
C ALA A 21 -9.44 -5.64 9.15
N PRO A 22 -10.78 -5.59 9.04
CA PRO A 22 -11.60 -4.61 9.77
C PRO A 22 -11.49 -4.69 11.29
N THR A 23 -11.12 -5.85 11.82
CA THR A 23 -10.98 -6.12 13.27
C THR A 23 -9.54 -5.98 13.77
N CYS A 24 -8.62 -5.52 12.92
CA CYS A 24 -7.20 -5.39 13.28
C CYS A 24 -6.92 -4.03 13.94
N ASN A 25 -7.05 -3.97 15.27
CA ASN A 25 -6.77 -2.76 16.05
C ASN A 25 -5.38 -2.17 15.81
N VAL A 26 -4.37 -3.03 15.63
CA VAL A 26 -2.99 -2.59 15.36
C VAL A 26 -2.87 -1.94 13.98
N CYS A 27 -3.61 -2.43 12.98
CA CYS A 27 -3.58 -1.93 11.62
C CYS A 27 -4.07 -0.47 11.53
N HIS A 28 -5.07 -0.07 12.33
CA HIS A 28 -5.56 1.31 12.36
C HIS A 28 -4.49 2.32 12.82
N ALA A 29 -3.65 1.93 13.77
CA ALA A 29 -2.56 2.79 14.26
C ALA A 29 -1.33 2.74 13.35
N LEU A 30 -1.08 1.58 12.71
CA LEU A 30 0.10 1.38 11.87
C LEU A 30 -0.07 1.96 10.47
N LYS A 31 -1.26 1.83 9.87
CA LYS A 31 -1.56 2.29 8.50
C LYS A 31 -1.12 3.73 8.24
N PRO A 32 -1.50 4.74 9.05
CA PRO A 32 -1.09 6.12 8.78
C PRO A 32 0.43 6.30 8.82
N LYS A 33 1.10 5.78 9.87
CA LYS A 33 2.55 5.89 10.01
C LYS A 33 3.32 5.23 8.86
N LEU A 34 2.79 4.11 8.36
CA LEU A 34 3.39 3.39 7.25
C LEU A 34 3.21 4.16 5.94
N LEU A 35 2.03 4.75 5.70
CA LEU A 35 1.78 5.57 4.52
C LEU A 35 2.65 6.84 4.54
N ASP A 36 2.71 7.53 5.68
CA ASP A 36 3.54 8.72 5.85
C ASP A 36 5.01 8.41 5.56
N ALA A 37 5.54 7.31 6.11
CA ALA A 37 6.92 6.90 5.88
C ALA A 37 7.21 6.53 4.41
N ILE A 38 6.24 5.92 3.72
CA ILE A 38 6.35 5.58 2.30
C ILE A 38 6.32 6.85 1.46
N GLU A 39 5.41 7.80 1.73
CA GLU A 39 5.36 9.07 1.00
C GLU A 39 6.62 9.92 1.22
N GLU A 40 7.17 9.93 2.43
CA GLU A 40 8.38 10.68 2.76
C GLU A 40 9.65 10.09 2.10
N ASN A 41 9.79 8.76 2.10
CA ASN A 41 11.02 8.09 1.66
C ASN A 41 10.95 7.53 0.24
N PHE A 42 9.74 7.30 -0.28
CA PHE A 42 9.50 6.56 -1.51
C PHE A 42 8.39 7.21 -2.36
N LYS A 43 8.65 8.43 -2.83
CA LYS A 43 7.72 9.27 -3.62
C LYS A 43 7.14 8.64 -4.89
N GLU A 44 7.76 7.58 -5.41
CA GLU A 44 7.35 6.91 -6.65
C GLU A 44 6.51 5.63 -6.41
N PHE A 45 6.23 5.29 -5.15
CA PHE A 45 5.48 4.07 -4.84
C PHE A 45 3.98 4.26 -5.03
N LYS A 46 3.37 3.35 -5.79
CA LYS A 46 1.92 3.24 -5.88
C LYS A 46 1.39 2.38 -4.74
N VAL A 47 0.62 2.96 -3.83
CA VAL A 47 0.00 2.22 -2.74
C VAL A 47 -1.41 1.73 -3.12
N ILE A 48 -1.66 0.45 -2.89
CA ILE A 48 -2.94 -0.23 -3.07
C ILE A 48 -3.31 -0.87 -1.74
N SER A 49 -4.49 -0.58 -1.19
CA SER A 49 -4.96 -1.10 0.10
C SER A 49 -6.35 -1.69 0.02
#